data_AF-A0A7V0IRV1-F1
#
_entry.id   AF-A0A7V0IRV1-F1
#
_cell.length_a   1.000
_cell.length_b   1.000
_cell.length_c   1.000
_cell.angle_alpha   90.00
_cell.angle_beta   90.00
_cell.angle_gamma   90.00
#
_symmetry.space_group_name_H-M   'P 1'
#
loop_
_entity.id
_entity.type
_entity.pdbx_description
1 polymer ?
#
loop_
_entity_poly.entity_id
_entity_poly.type
_entity_poly.pdbx_seq_one_letter_code
_entity_poly.pdbx_strand_id
1 'polypeptide(L)'
;TFRAEHLGAIPAEVRLLSLEPLLGPLPSLDLDNIGWVIVGGESGRDARTMHPEWVREIRDKCVAAGVPFFFKQWGEWGPTSQVGNPPADVMRRVGKKAAGRELDGRTWDQYPKTDLTSSNRKDQT
;
A
#
# COMPACT_ATOMS: atom_id res chain seq x y z
N THR A 1 11.88 21.20 13.27
CA THR A 1 10.95 20.17 13.80
C THR A 1 9.47 20.58 13.69
N PHE A 2 9.12 21.59 12.90
CA PHE A 2 7.79 22.25 12.90
C PHE A 2 6.65 21.55 12.11
N ARG A 3 6.93 20.49 11.33
CA ARG A 3 5.94 19.92 10.39
C ARG A 3 5.07 18.79 10.95
N ALA A 4 5.57 18.01 11.91
CA ALA A 4 4.82 16.86 12.45
C ALA A 4 3.80 17.29 13.52
N GLU A 5 4.14 18.25 14.36
CA GLU A 5 3.29 18.76 15.45
C GLU A 5 2.03 19.47 14.92
N HIS A 6 2.14 20.16 13.77
CA HIS A 6 0.99 20.77 13.09
C HIS A 6 0.02 19.75 12.47
N LEU A 7 0.50 18.57 12.09
CA LEU A 7 -0.33 17.54 11.44
C LEU A 7 -1.25 16.84 12.46
N GLY A 8 -0.82 16.73 13.72
CA GLY A 8 -1.59 16.11 14.81
C GLY A 8 -2.80 16.92 15.29
N ALA A 9 -2.84 18.22 14.98
CA ALA A 9 -3.96 19.11 15.34
C ALA A 9 -5.04 19.21 14.25
N ILE A 10 -4.83 18.57 13.09
CA ILE A 10 -5.78 18.57 11.97
C ILE A 10 -6.70 17.35 12.13
N PRO A 11 -8.04 17.51 12.13
CA PRO A 11 -8.94 16.37 12.00
C PRO A 11 -8.67 15.70 10.65
N ALA A 12 -7.89 14.62 10.65
CA ALA A 12 -7.64 13.86 9.44
C ALA A 12 -8.90 13.03 9.13
N GLU A 13 -9.59 13.42 8.07
CA GLU A 13 -10.78 12.72 7.56
C GLU A 13 -10.47 11.28 7.12
N VAL A 14 -9.20 10.99 6.81
CA VAL A 14 -8.73 9.69 6.33
C VAL A 14 -7.60 9.16 7.21
N ARG A 15 -7.79 7.98 7.80
CA ARG A 15 -6.71 7.23 8.48
C ARG A 15 -5.93 6.42 7.44
N LEU A 16 -4.67 6.79 7.24
CA LEU A 16 -3.74 6.12 6.33
C LEU A 16 -2.89 5.09 7.08
N LEU A 17 -2.77 3.89 6.51
CA LEU A 17 -1.76 2.90 6.89
C LEU A 17 -0.73 2.74 5.77
N SER A 18 0.53 3.08 6.06
CA SER A 18 1.65 2.88 5.13
C SER A 18 2.52 1.72 5.59
N LEU A 19 2.57 0.66 4.79
CA LEU A 19 3.26 -0.60 5.06
C LEU A 19 4.49 -0.70 4.16
N GLU A 20 5.45 0.18 4.39
CA GLU A 20 6.70 0.23 3.61
C GLU A 20 7.94 0.50 4.48
N PRO A 21 9.02 -0.30 4.33
CA PRO A 21 9.04 -1.56 3.58
C PRO A 21 8.16 -2.62 4.25
N LEU A 22 7.44 -3.43 3.46
CA LEU A 22 6.75 -4.61 3.98
C LEU A 22 7.76 -5.76 4.13
N LEU A 23 8.00 -6.16 5.38
CA LEU A 23 9.09 -7.08 5.74
C LEU A 23 8.60 -8.46 6.20
N GLY A 24 7.29 -8.68 6.21
CA GLY A 24 6.67 -9.93 6.62
C GLY A 24 5.16 -9.93 6.39
N PRO A 25 4.51 -11.10 6.53
CA PRO A 25 3.06 -11.21 6.40
C PRO A 25 2.35 -10.51 7.58
N LEU A 26 1.12 -10.06 7.35
CA LEU A 26 0.27 -9.42 8.37
C LEU A 26 -1.10 -10.13 8.45
N PRO A 27 -1.15 -11.40 8.90
CA PRO A 27 -2.37 -12.19 8.92
C PRO A 27 -3.43 -11.60 9.86
N SER A 28 -2.99 -10.92 10.93
CA SER A 28 -3.86 -10.22 11.89
C SER A 28 -4.12 -8.76 11.55
N LEU A 29 -3.76 -8.29 10.34
CA LEU A 29 -4.06 -6.93 9.91
C LEU A 29 -5.57 -6.70 9.93
N ASP A 30 -6.00 -5.77 10.78
CA ASP A 30 -7.35 -5.23 10.88
C ASP A 30 -7.42 -3.91 10.11
N LEU A 31 -8.50 -3.74 9.35
CA LEU A 31 -8.75 -2.56 8.52
C LEU A 31 -9.91 -1.71 9.04
N ASP A 32 -10.45 -2.02 10.23
CA ASP A 32 -11.48 -1.21 10.84
C ASP A 32 -11.01 0.26 10.99
N ASN A 33 -11.86 1.19 10.56
CA ASN A 33 -11.58 2.62 10.48
C ASN A 33 -10.35 3.02 9.64
N ILE A 34 -9.78 2.14 8.81
CA ILE A 34 -8.69 2.49 7.88
C ILE A 34 -9.28 2.98 6.56
N GLY A 35 -8.94 4.21 6.17
CA GLY A 35 -9.45 4.84 4.95
C GLY A 35 -8.52 4.72 3.74
N TRP A 36 -7.28 4.25 3.94
CA TRP A 36 -6.32 4.02 2.86
C TRP A 36 -5.17 3.11 3.29
N VAL A 37 -4.76 2.19 2.40
CA VAL A 37 -3.57 1.37 2.60
C VAL A 37 -2.57 1.57 1.46
N ILE A 38 -1.31 1.81 1.83
CA ILE A 38 -0.17 1.87 0.91
C ILE A 38 0.77 0.70 1.25
N VAL A 39 1.23 -0.05 0.25
CA VAL A 39 2.24 -1.11 0.42
C VAL A 39 3.42 -0.88 -0.51
N GLY A 40 4.64 -1.11 -0.02
CA GLY A 40 5.83 -1.06 -0.87
C GLY A 40 7.02 -1.85 -0.31
N GLY A 41 7.90 -2.29 -1.21
CA GLY A 41 9.15 -2.97 -0.84
C GLY A 41 10.33 -2.00 -0.62
N GLU A 42 11.40 -2.54 -0.05
CA GLU A 42 12.59 -1.79 0.38
C GLU A 42 13.47 -1.37 -0.81
N SER A 43 14.01 -0.15 -0.77
CA SER A 43 14.97 0.36 -1.77
C SER A 43 16.37 0.45 -1.15
N GLY A 44 17.42 0.49 -1.98
CA GLY A 44 18.81 0.68 -1.52
C GLY A 44 19.68 -0.58 -1.60
N ARG A 45 20.96 -0.42 -1.26
CA ARG A 45 21.98 -1.46 -1.45
C ARG A 45 21.60 -2.79 -0.77
N ASP A 46 21.11 -2.70 0.46
CA ASP A 46 20.84 -3.84 1.35
C ASP A 46 19.34 -4.15 1.46
N ALA A 47 18.56 -3.75 0.45
CA ALA A 47 17.12 -3.96 0.42
C ALA A 47 16.75 -5.44 0.58
N ARG A 48 15.79 -5.72 1.45
CA ARG A 48 15.19 -7.04 1.64
C ARG A 48 14.10 -7.29 0.61
N THR A 49 13.95 -8.56 0.24
CA THR A 49 12.88 -8.99 -0.66
C THR A 49 11.54 -9.03 0.09
N MET A 50 10.50 -8.49 -0.54
CA MET A 50 9.11 -8.63 -0.11
C MET A 50 8.51 -9.81 -0.88
N HIS A 51 7.90 -10.76 -0.17
CA HIS A 51 7.24 -11.89 -0.84
C HIS A 51 5.96 -11.40 -1.55
N PRO A 52 5.71 -11.77 -2.83
CA PRO A 52 4.51 -11.36 -3.57
C PRO A 52 3.20 -11.69 -2.85
N GLU A 53 3.14 -12.83 -2.17
CA GLU A 53 1.92 -13.22 -1.45
C GLU A 53 1.53 -12.25 -0.32
N TRP A 54 2.51 -11.64 0.36
CA TRP A 54 2.18 -10.71 1.46
C TRP A 54 1.43 -9.47 0.95
N VAL A 55 1.80 -8.97 -0.22
CA VAL A 55 1.09 -7.83 -0.82
C VAL A 55 -0.26 -8.25 -1.40
N ARG A 56 -0.40 -9.47 -1.94
CA ARG A 56 -1.68 -10.01 -2.40
C ARG A 56 -2.67 -10.18 -1.26
N GLU A 57 -2.26 -10.73 -0.12
CA GLU A 57 -3.11 -10.88 1.07
C GLU A 57 -3.62 -9.51 1.56
N ILE A 58 -2.74 -8.50 1.65
CA ILE A 58 -3.14 -7.15 2.09
C ILE A 58 -4.10 -6.52 1.09
N ARG A 59 -3.80 -6.63 -0.20
CA ARG A 59 -4.67 -6.15 -1.29
C ARG A 59 -6.04 -6.79 -1.21
N ASP A 60 -6.13 -8.10 -1.03
CA ASP A 60 -7.39 -8.84 -0.99
C ASP A 60 -8.21 -8.45 0.23
N LYS A 61 -7.57 -8.25 1.39
CA LYS A 61 -8.23 -7.66 2.56
C LYS A 61 -8.77 -6.25 2.28
N CYS A 62 -8.01 -5.40 1.61
CA CYS A 62 -8.44 -4.04 1.26
C CYS A 62 -9.65 -4.08 0.30
N VAL A 63 -9.58 -4.92 -0.74
CA VAL A 63 -10.68 -5.11 -1.69
C VAL A 63 -11.94 -5.63 -0.98
N ALA A 64 -11.80 -6.62 -0.10
CA ALA A 64 -12.92 -7.17 0.66
C ALA A 64 -13.55 -6.14 1.62
N ALA A 65 -12.74 -5.26 2.21
CA ALA A 65 -13.19 -4.21 3.13
C ALA A 65 -13.64 -2.92 2.42
N GLY A 66 -13.52 -2.82 1.10
CA GLY A 66 -13.78 -1.59 0.36
C GLY A 66 -12.78 -0.45 0.66
N VAL A 67 -11.62 -0.78 1.22
CA VAL A 67 -10.57 0.18 1.55
C VAL A 67 -9.69 0.42 0.32
N PRO A 68 -9.46 1.68 -0.08
CA PRO A 68 -8.54 2.00 -1.17
C PRO A 68 -7.16 1.38 -0.94
N PHE A 69 -6.62 0.72 -1.97
CA PHE A 69 -5.31 0.08 -1.94
C PHE A 69 -4.37 0.68 -2.98
N PHE A 70 -3.18 1.08 -2.53
CA PHE A 70 -2.12 1.62 -3.37
C PHE A 70 -0.85 0.78 -3.24
N PHE A 71 -0.46 0.13 -4.33
CA PHE A 71 0.82 -0.55 -4.43
C PHE A 71 1.88 0.42 -4.95
N LYS A 72 2.78 0.84 -4.06
CA LYS A 72 3.77 1.87 -4.37
C LYS A 72 4.85 1.38 -5.31
N GLN A 73 5.46 0.24 -4.98
CA GLN A 73 6.54 -0.40 -5.75
C GLN A 73 7.02 -1.69 -5.08
N TRP A 74 7.83 -2.48 -5.80
CA TRP A 74 8.50 -3.65 -5.24
C TRP A 74 9.83 -3.38 -4.50
N GLY A 75 10.46 -2.21 -4.66
CA GLY A 75 11.80 -1.98 -4.11
C GLY A 75 12.90 -2.42 -5.07
N GLU A 76 14.04 -2.90 -4.58
CA GLU A 76 15.13 -3.39 -5.47
C GLU A 76 14.88 -4.78 -6.08
N TRP A 77 13.91 -5.51 -5.54
CA TRP A 77 13.56 -6.88 -5.93
C TRP A 77 12.28 -6.85 -6.74
N GLY A 78 12.17 -7.63 -7.81
CA GLY A 78 10.94 -7.74 -8.60
C GLY A 78 10.62 -9.20 -8.94
N PRO A 79 9.33 -9.54 -9.13
CA PRO A 79 8.93 -10.88 -9.54
C PRO A 79 9.44 -11.16 -10.96
N THR A 80 9.92 -12.38 -11.18
CA THR A 80 10.51 -12.79 -12.47
C THR A 80 9.48 -13.25 -13.48
N SER A 81 8.40 -12.50 -13.68
CA SER A 81 7.39 -12.80 -14.70
C SER A 81 7.78 -12.26 -16.08
N GLN A 82 8.96 -12.59 -16.63
CA GLN A 82 9.35 -12.21 -18.01
C GLN A 82 10.27 -13.19 -18.77
N VAL A 83 10.79 -14.28 -18.17
CA VAL A 83 11.56 -15.29 -18.91
C VAL A 83 11.18 -16.70 -18.44
N GLY A 84 10.41 -17.42 -19.25
CA GLY A 84 10.26 -18.89 -19.13
C GLY A 84 9.22 -19.41 -18.13
N ASN A 85 8.15 -18.66 -17.84
CA ASN A 85 7.02 -19.12 -17.02
C ASN A 85 7.39 -19.69 -15.62
N PRO A 86 8.26 -19.03 -14.82
CA PRO A 86 8.45 -19.43 -13.42
C PRO A 86 7.19 -19.10 -12.60
N PRO A 87 6.99 -19.75 -11.44
CA PRO A 87 5.97 -19.31 -10.49
C PRO A 87 6.16 -17.82 -10.18
N ALA A 88 5.06 -17.08 -10.07
CA ALA A 88 5.06 -15.63 -9.84
C ALA A 88 5.75 -15.17 -8.54
N ASP A 89 6.25 -16.12 -7.75
CA ASP A 89 6.82 -15.93 -6.41
C ASP A 89 8.36 -15.90 -6.40
N VAL A 90 9.02 -16.15 -7.53
CA VAL A 90 10.49 -16.03 -7.61
C VAL A 90 10.90 -14.56 -7.78
N MET A 91 11.54 -14.00 -6.75
CA MET A 91 12.03 -12.62 -6.71
C MET A 91 13.51 -12.54 -7.09
N ARG A 92 13.88 -11.56 -7.92
CA ARG A 92 15.29 -11.24 -8.23
C ARG A 92 15.59 -9.77 -8.00
N ARG A 93 16.84 -9.47 -7.62
CA ARG A 93 17.33 -8.10 -7.53
C ARG A 93 17.51 -7.56 -8.95
N VAL A 94 16.54 -6.80 -9.42
CA VAL A 94 16.51 -6.21 -10.77
C VAL A 94 16.76 -4.70 -10.74
N GLY A 95 16.79 -4.11 -9.55
CA GLY A 95 16.95 -2.68 -9.35
C GLY A 95 15.59 -1.96 -9.35
N LYS A 96 15.47 -0.93 -8.51
CA LYS A 96 14.21 -0.19 -8.28
C LYS A 96 13.41 0.14 -9.53
N LYS A 97 14.07 0.67 -10.55
CA LYS A 97 13.42 1.10 -11.80
C LYS A 97 12.81 -0.08 -12.56
N ALA A 98 13.52 -1.21 -12.61
CA ALA A 98 13.06 -2.39 -13.33
C ALA A 98 12.01 -3.18 -12.53
N ALA A 99 12.12 -3.19 -11.21
CA ALA A 99 11.17 -3.87 -10.34
C ALA A 99 9.76 -3.27 -10.46
N GLY A 100 9.68 -1.94 -10.57
CA GLY A 100 8.45 -1.26 -10.97
C GLY A 100 7.32 -1.34 -9.93
N ARG A 101 6.09 -1.17 -10.43
CA ARG A 101 4.87 -0.95 -9.62
C ARG A 101 3.72 -1.87 -10.03
N GLU A 102 3.98 -2.86 -10.87
CA GLU A 102 2.95 -3.78 -11.34
C GLU A 102 2.83 -4.95 -10.36
N LEU A 103 1.62 -5.17 -9.87
CA LEU A 103 1.26 -6.35 -9.08
C LEU A 103 0.19 -7.12 -9.86
N ASP A 104 0.54 -8.35 -10.25
CA ASP A 104 -0.27 -9.26 -11.06
C ASP A 104 -0.74 -8.61 -12.39
N GLY A 105 0.21 -8.01 -13.12
CA GLY A 105 0.01 -7.49 -14.48
C GLY A 105 -0.72 -6.15 -14.57
N ARG A 106 -0.94 -5.45 -13.44
CA ARG A 106 -1.50 -4.10 -13.42
C ARG A 106 -0.95 -3.25 -12.29
N THR A 107 -1.13 -1.95 -12.37
CA THR A 107 -0.90 -1.06 -11.24
C THR A 107 -2.12 -1.01 -10.32
N TRP A 108 -1.87 -0.75 -9.04
CA TRP A 108 -2.90 -0.56 -8.02
C TRP A 108 -2.72 0.83 -7.45
N ASP A 109 -3.43 1.82 -7.99
CA ASP A 109 -3.22 3.25 -7.69
C ASP A 109 -4.48 3.89 -7.07
N GLN A 110 -5.21 3.18 -6.22
CA GLN A 110 -6.45 3.69 -5.65
C GLN A 110 -6.15 4.78 -4.61
N TYR A 111 -6.95 5.84 -4.64
CA TYR A 111 -6.93 6.93 -3.66
C TYR A 111 -8.24 6.97 -2.88
N PRO A 112 -8.22 7.49 -1.63
CA PRO A 112 -9.44 7.82 -0.90
C PRO A 112 -10.30 8.78 -1.70
N LYS A 113 -11.60 8.49 -1.75
CA LYS A 113 -12.57 9.46 -2.25
C LYS A 113 -12.76 10.50 -1.16
N THR A 114 -12.66 11.77 -1.50
CA THR A 114 -13.09 12.84 -0.60
C THR A 114 -14.61 12.88 -0.69
N ASP A 115 -15.31 12.58 0.41
CA ASP A 115 -16.75 12.77 0.44
C ASP A 115 -17.01 14.27 0.55
N LEU A 116 -17.25 14.93 -0.59
CA LEU A 116 -17.66 16.35 -0.64
C LEU A 116 -19.06 16.59 -0.03
N THR A 117 -19.65 15.62 0.67
CA THR A 117 -20.93 15.73 1.36
C THR A 117 -20.75 15.77 2.88
N SER A 118 -19.94 16.71 3.38
CA SER A 118 -20.16 17.18 4.75
C SER A 118 -21.40 18.06 4.77
N SER A 119 -22.56 17.40 4.95
CA SER A 119 -23.84 18.03 5.20
C SER A 119 -23.72 19.14 6.25
N ASN A 120 -24.28 20.30 5.91
CA ASN A 120 -24.74 21.32 6.86
C ASN A 120 -25.45 20.63 8.03
N ARG A 121 -24.74 20.43 9.15
CA ARG A 121 -25.38 20.42 10.47
C ARG A 121 -25.64 21.88 10.81
N LYS A 122 -26.73 22.42 10.25
CA LYS A 122 -27.38 23.58 10.86
C LYS A 122 -27.97 23.11 12.17
N ASP A 123 -27.76 23.93 13.20
CA ASP A 123 -28.40 23.86 14.50
C ASP A 123 -29.85 23.41 14.41
N GLN A 124 -30.23 22.49 15.28
CA GLN A 124 -31.61 22.29 15.64
C GLN A 124 -31.71 22.24 17.16
N THR A 125 -32.02 23.42 17.71
CA THR A 125 -32.75 23.75 18.95
C THR A 125 -32.32 23.12 20.27
#